data_AF-A0A8X6RE34-F1
#
_entry.id   AF-A0A8X6RE34-F1
#
_cell.length_a   1.000
_cell.length_b   1.000
_cell.length_c   1.000
_cell.angle_alpha   90.00
_cell.angle_beta   90.00
_cell.angle_gamma   90.00
#
_symmetry.space_group_name_H-M   'P 1'
#
loop_
_entity.id
_entity.type
_entity.pdbx_description
1 polymer ?
#
loop_
_entity_poly.entity_id
_entity_poly.type
_entity_poly.pdbx_seq_one_letter_code
_entity_poly.pdbx_strand_id
1 'polypeptide(L)'
;MDLPPTVSQKSYERILRKINLASREVADDSMKNAAKEEVSASGSNEICVSGDGCEKWPKSGHSYEEWKLKHQPHCVKNHIGSSSKMEVDGMKEIFQRSVPQRNAKYIKYIGDGDTKTFPELQRTAPYSKEKVECVGHMQKRMGARLRKLKTMNRGKKLSDGKSISGKNRLTDKFIDTITTYYGNAIRQNNSSISDMCQAIWAIYCHYSSTDEVPMHHFCPIGDTSWYKYQKAVATNSASLFKHKNIVPIAIIDEIKPIIAELSAPKLLKKCVGVKHKTLMSRSTRLFGGTAPKLLCGSSKNIVDIAVNEAIVMFNEGMTGRIKVMKALGFIIGHFTVTSDFKANYTRIKNAEIKSKSYTLEARRASRMRKKATNEHFAELEGPAYETGSF
;
A
#
# COMPACT_ATOMS: atom_id res chain seq x y z
N MET A 1 16.07 -1.99 -47.77
CA MET A 1 14.85 -1.63 -47.03
C MET A 1 14.88 -0.13 -46.83
N ASP A 2 14.06 0.61 -47.57
CA ASP A 2 13.89 2.05 -47.35
C ASP A 2 13.10 2.24 -46.06
N LEU A 3 13.84 2.35 -44.96
CA LEU A 3 13.26 2.81 -43.72
C LEU A 3 12.89 4.29 -43.90
N PRO A 4 11.68 4.70 -43.47
CA PRO A 4 11.30 6.10 -43.53
C PRO A 4 12.33 6.96 -42.77
N PRO A 5 12.61 8.19 -43.25
CA PRO A 5 13.61 9.06 -42.65
C PRO A 5 13.31 9.29 -41.18
N THR A 6 14.37 9.41 -40.38
CA THR A 6 14.28 9.65 -38.95
C THR A 6 13.49 10.93 -38.68
N VAL A 7 12.50 10.84 -37.78
CA VAL A 7 11.68 11.99 -37.41
C VAL A 7 12.57 13.04 -36.76
N SER A 8 12.56 14.27 -37.29
CA SER A 8 13.32 15.35 -36.69
C SER A 8 12.85 15.63 -35.26
N GLN A 9 13.77 16.05 -34.38
CA GLN A 9 13.46 16.36 -32.98
C GLN A 9 12.27 17.34 -32.85
N LYS A 10 12.20 18.35 -33.72
CA LYS A 10 11.10 19.32 -33.77
C LYS A 10 9.75 18.67 -34.12
N SER A 11 9.74 17.75 -35.08
CA SER A 11 8.54 16.98 -35.45
C SER A 11 8.12 16.03 -34.33
N TYR A 12 9.08 15.36 -33.69
CA TYR A 12 8.84 14.49 -32.55
C TYR A 12 8.20 15.25 -31.38
N GLU A 13 8.75 16.40 -31.00
CA GLU A 13 8.19 17.24 -29.93
C GLU A 13 6.80 17.77 -30.25
N ARG A 14 6.55 18.15 -31.51
CA ARG A 14 5.22 18.59 -31.97
C ARG A 14 4.19 17.46 -31.86
N ILE A 15 4.57 16.24 -32.24
CA ILE A 15 3.71 15.05 -32.11
C ILE A 15 3.43 14.77 -30.63
N LEU A 16 4.46 14.79 -29.77
CA LEU A 16 4.29 14.60 -28.33
C LEU A 16 3.34 15.63 -27.70
N ARG A 17 3.42 16.91 -28.10
CA ARG A 17 2.50 17.95 -27.60
C ARG A 17 1.05 17.66 -27.98
N LYS A 18 0.81 17.22 -29.22
CA LYS A 18 -0.54 16.83 -29.67
C LYS A 18 -1.08 15.64 -28.88
N ILE A 19 -0.26 14.61 -28.65
CA ILE A 19 -0.64 13.44 -27.85
C ILE A 19 -0.91 13.83 -26.40
N ASN A 20 -0.07 14.67 -25.80
CA ASN A 20 -0.29 15.16 -24.44
C ASN A 20 -1.62 15.92 -24.33
N LEU A 21 -1.92 16.84 -25.25
CA LEU A 21 -3.16 17.61 -25.25
C LEU A 21 -4.40 16.72 -25.36
N ALA A 22 -4.42 15.81 -26.34
CA ALA A 22 -5.55 14.89 -26.56
C ALA A 22 -5.74 13.92 -25.37
N SER A 23 -4.66 13.33 -24.86
CA SER A 23 -4.73 12.42 -23.70
C SER A 23 -5.19 13.14 -22.43
N ARG A 24 -4.76 14.39 -22.23
CA ARG A 24 -5.13 15.21 -21.07
C ARG A 24 -6.62 15.55 -21.06
N GLU A 25 -7.17 15.98 -22.19
CA GLU A 25 -8.60 16.28 -22.33
C GLU A 25 -9.46 15.08 -21.95
N VAL A 26 -9.14 13.91 -22.52
CA VAL A 26 -9.85 12.66 -22.23
C VAL A 26 -9.67 12.22 -20.77
N ALA A 27 -8.47 12.36 -20.20
CA ALA A 27 -8.22 12.04 -18.80
C ALA A 27 -9.00 12.95 -17.84
N ASP A 28 -9.05 14.25 -18.12
CA ASP A 28 -9.80 15.23 -17.32
C ASP A 28 -11.31 14.92 -17.34
N ASP A 29 -11.88 14.59 -18.50
CA ASP A 29 -13.28 14.22 -18.62
C ASP A 29 -13.58 12.86 -17.98
N SER A 30 -12.69 11.89 -18.16
CA SER A 30 -12.78 10.59 -17.50
C SER A 30 -12.81 10.73 -15.97
N MET A 31 -11.96 11.59 -15.40
CA MET A 31 -11.94 11.87 -13.97
C MET A 31 -13.22 12.55 -13.49
N LYS A 32 -13.76 13.52 -14.24
CA LYS A 32 -15.04 14.17 -13.89
C LYS A 32 -16.18 13.16 -13.85
N ASN A 33 -16.24 12.25 -14.82
CA ASN A 33 -17.28 11.22 -14.88
C ASN A 33 -17.14 10.22 -13.73
N ALA A 34 -15.93 9.71 -13.49
CA ALA A 34 -15.66 8.81 -12.37
C ALA A 34 -16.01 9.44 -11.01
N ALA A 35 -15.73 10.73 -10.82
CA ALA A 35 -16.12 11.43 -9.60
C ALA A 35 -17.65 11.52 -9.43
N LYS A 36 -18.39 11.81 -10.50
CA LYS A 36 -19.87 11.84 -10.48
C LYS A 36 -20.46 10.46 -10.17
N GLU A 37 -19.91 9.42 -10.77
CA GLU A 37 -20.32 8.03 -10.54
C GLU A 37 -20.07 7.60 -9.08
N GLU A 38 -18.89 7.92 -8.52
CA GLU A 38 -18.57 7.59 -7.13
C GLU A 38 -19.46 8.36 -6.14
N VAL A 39 -19.75 9.63 -6.38
CA VAL A 39 -20.69 10.42 -5.55
C VAL A 39 -22.08 9.80 -5.59
N SER A 40 -22.55 9.39 -6.77
CA SER A 40 -23.86 8.76 -6.95
C SER A 40 -23.94 7.38 -6.27
N ALA A 41 -22.87 6.59 -6.34
CA ALA A 41 -22.83 5.25 -5.78
C ALA A 41 -22.62 5.23 -4.25
N SER A 42 -21.83 6.17 -3.73
CA SER A 42 -21.48 6.20 -2.31
C SER A 42 -22.40 7.08 -1.47
N GLY A 43 -23.18 7.97 -2.10
CA GLY A 43 -23.96 9.01 -1.41
C GLY A 43 -23.09 10.01 -0.65
N SER A 44 -21.78 10.03 -0.90
CA SER A 44 -20.80 10.81 -0.17
C SER A 44 -19.93 11.63 -1.13
N ASN A 45 -19.61 12.84 -0.72
CA ASN A 45 -18.66 13.71 -1.42
C ASN A 45 -17.20 13.42 -1.00
N GLU A 46 -16.94 12.39 -0.18
CA GLU A 46 -15.60 11.97 0.25
C GLU A 46 -14.95 11.00 -0.77
N ILE A 47 -13.99 11.49 -1.56
CA ILE A 47 -13.22 10.67 -2.52
C ILE A 47 -11.75 10.58 -2.07
N CYS A 48 -11.18 9.37 -2.08
CA CYS A 48 -9.78 9.13 -1.71
C CYS A 48 -8.81 9.41 -2.87
N VAL A 49 -7.74 10.16 -2.60
CA VAL A 49 -6.65 10.44 -3.57
C VAL A 49 -5.31 10.05 -2.95
N SER A 50 -4.41 9.46 -3.75
CA SER A 50 -3.08 9.01 -3.30
C SER A 50 -1.98 9.49 -4.26
N GLY A 51 -0.81 9.85 -3.72
CA GLY A 51 0.41 10.09 -4.50
C GLY A 51 1.54 9.21 -3.97
N ASP A 52 2.32 8.62 -4.88
CA ASP A 52 3.53 7.85 -4.56
C ASP A 52 4.74 8.54 -5.25
N GLY A 53 5.87 8.65 -4.55
CA GLY A 53 7.11 9.26 -5.05
C GLY A 53 8.06 8.29 -5.78
N CYS A 54 9.05 8.83 -6.49
CA CYS A 54 10.05 8.09 -7.28
C CYS A 54 11.50 8.30 -6.76
N GLU A 55 12.39 7.34 -7.06
CA GLU A 55 13.76 7.20 -6.53
C GLU A 55 14.85 8.00 -7.27
N LYS A 56 16.03 8.14 -6.64
CA LYS A 56 17.15 9.02 -7.05
C LYS A 56 18.17 8.35 -7.98
N TRP A 57 18.86 9.18 -8.77
CA TRP A 57 19.98 8.83 -9.65
C TRP A 57 21.35 9.19 -9.01
N PRO A 58 22.49 8.55 -9.39
CA PRO A 58 23.83 8.87 -8.87
C PRO A 58 24.40 10.20 -9.41
N LYS A 59 25.41 10.77 -8.75
CA LYS A 59 25.84 12.17 -8.93
C LYS A 59 27.35 12.42 -9.19
N SER A 60 28.05 11.69 -10.06
CA SER A 60 29.44 12.08 -10.38
C SER A 60 30.10 11.40 -11.59
N GLY A 61 30.92 12.17 -12.34
CA GLY A 61 31.84 11.74 -13.41
C GLY A 61 32.12 12.84 -14.46
N HIS A 62 33.23 12.79 -15.21
CA HIS A 62 33.55 13.75 -16.30
C HIS A 62 32.45 13.83 -17.38
N SER A 63 31.78 12.71 -17.65
CA SER A 63 30.60 12.63 -18.54
C SER A 63 29.39 13.40 -18.03
N TYR A 64 29.27 13.63 -16.72
CA TYR A 64 28.16 14.37 -16.11
C TYR A 64 28.28 15.88 -16.35
N GLU A 65 29.51 16.41 -16.41
CA GLU A 65 29.77 17.83 -16.57
C GLU A 65 29.47 18.31 -17.99
N GLU A 66 29.88 17.52 -19.00
CA GLU A 66 29.51 17.76 -20.40
C GLU A 66 28.00 17.63 -20.63
N TRP A 67 27.36 16.63 -20.02
CA TRP A 67 25.91 16.47 -20.06
C TRP A 67 25.21 17.66 -19.39
N LYS A 68 25.68 18.12 -18.23
CA LYS A 68 25.08 19.22 -17.48
C LYS A 68 25.10 20.52 -18.27
N LEU A 69 26.22 20.83 -18.94
CA LEU A 69 26.35 22.00 -19.81
C LEU A 69 25.37 21.96 -21.00
N LYS A 70 25.23 20.79 -21.65
CA LYS A 70 24.28 20.60 -22.77
C LYS A 70 22.81 20.57 -22.31
N HIS A 71 22.53 20.08 -21.09
CA HIS A 71 21.19 19.89 -20.57
C HIS A 71 20.61 21.14 -19.90
N GLN A 72 21.44 22.00 -19.31
CA GLN A 72 20.99 23.18 -18.54
C GLN A 72 20.02 24.10 -19.30
N PRO A 73 20.22 24.42 -20.61
CA PRO A 73 19.28 25.24 -21.38
C PRO A 73 17.91 24.58 -21.60
N HIS A 74 17.82 23.25 -21.47
CA HIS A 74 16.62 22.45 -21.72
C HIS A 74 16.10 21.76 -20.45
N CYS A 75 16.59 22.18 -19.29
CA CYS A 75 16.30 21.54 -18.02
C CYS A 75 14.86 21.86 -17.58
N VAL A 76 14.02 20.83 -17.48
CA VAL A 76 12.62 20.93 -17.00
C VAL A 76 12.49 20.60 -15.51
N LYS A 77 13.59 20.71 -14.76
CA LYS A 77 13.63 20.40 -13.33
C LYS A 77 12.66 21.33 -12.58
N ASN A 78 11.68 20.74 -11.91
CA ASN A 78 10.64 21.45 -11.16
C ASN A 78 10.81 21.35 -9.63
N HIS A 79 11.83 20.66 -9.13
CA HIS A 79 12.09 20.51 -7.70
C HIS A 79 13.59 20.50 -7.37
N ILE A 80 13.96 21.15 -6.27
CA ILE A 80 15.32 21.15 -5.72
C ILE A 80 15.27 20.56 -4.30
N GLY A 81 15.91 19.40 -4.10
CA GLY A 81 15.90 18.72 -2.80
C GLY A 81 16.17 17.22 -2.90
N SER A 82 15.97 16.52 -1.78
CA SER A 82 15.96 15.05 -1.76
C SER A 82 14.63 14.51 -2.31
N SER A 83 14.61 13.26 -2.77
CA SER A 83 13.36 12.55 -3.14
C SER A 83 12.34 12.56 -2.00
N SER A 84 12.78 12.40 -0.75
CA SER A 84 11.90 12.52 0.43
C SER A 84 11.31 13.92 0.59
N LYS A 85 12.05 14.99 0.24
CA LYS A 85 11.54 16.36 0.26
C LYS A 85 10.56 16.64 -0.90
N MET A 86 10.75 15.99 -2.04
CA MET A 86 9.85 16.09 -3.19
C MET A 86 8.43 15.63 -2.84
N GLU A 87 8.29 14.55 -2.05
CA GLU A 87 6.99 14.08 -1.58
C GLU A 87 6.31 15.13 -0.67
N VAL A 88 7.07 15.69 0.27
CA VAL A 88 6.57 16.72 1.20
C VAL A 88 6.10 17.96 0.42
N ASP A 89 6.94 18.48 -0.47
CA ASP A 89 6.64 19.71 -1.21
C ASP A 89 5.52 19.48 -2.24
N GLY A 90 5.46 18.31 -2.90
CA GLY A 90 4.34 17.94 -3.77
C GLY A 90 3.01 17.86 -3.04
N MET A 91 2.99 17.28 -1.83
CA MET A 91 1.79 17.23 -1.01
C MET A 91 1.36 18.62 -0.53
N LYS A 92 2.30 19.53 -0.21
CA LYS A 92 1.96 20.92 0.11
C LYS A 92 1.24 21.59 -1.04
N GLU A 93 1.79 21.48 -2.25
CA GLU A 93 1.22 22.11 -3.44
C GLU A 93 -0.19 21.59 -3.70
N ILE A 94 -0.40 20.27 -3.57
CA ILE A 94 -1.72 19.63 -3.69
C ILE A 94 -2.72 20.22 -2.67
N PHE A 95 -2.33 20.34 -1.40
CA PHE A 95 -3.22 20.91 -0.37
C PHE A 95 -3.46 22.40 -0.57
N GLN A 96 -2.45 23.18 -0.93
CA GLN A 96 -2.56 24.63 -1.15
C GLN A 96 -3.48 24.97 -2.32
N ARG A 97 -3.39 24.22 -3.43
CA ARG A 97 -4.21 24.48 -4.62
C ARG A 97 -5.65 23.97 -4.52
N SER A 98 -5.94 23.10 -3.56
CA SER A 98 -7.22 22.37 -3.46
C SER A 98 -8.45 23.28 -3.38
N VAL A 99 -8.46 24.25 -2.47
CA VAL A 99 -9.58 25.21 -2.32
C VAL A 99 -9.64 26.18 -3.50
N PRO A 100 -8.58 26.94 -3.85
CA PRO A 100 -8.69 27.99 -4.86
C PRO A 100 -8.94 27.44 -6.28
N GLN A 101 -8.41 26.25 -6.62
CA GLN A 101 -8.55 25.72 -7.97
C GLN A 101 -9.69 24.70 -8.12
N ARG A 102 -10.05 24.00 -7.05
CA ARG A 102 -10.95 22.84 -7.12
C ARG A 102 -12.13 22.91 -6.14
N ASN A 103 -12.18 23.93 -5.29
CA ASN A 103 -13.17 24.06 -4.21
C ASN A 103 -13.31 22.77 -3.35
N ALA A 104 -12.19 22.10 -3.08
CA ALA A 104 -12.15 20.80 -2.41
C ALA A 104 -11.28 20.84 -1.14
N LYS A 105 -11.67 20.06 -0.11
CA LYS A 105 -10.93 19.91 1.15
C LYS A 105 -10.55 18.45 1.41
N TYR A 106 -9.27 18.19 1.65
CA TYR A 106 -8.75 16.89 2.04
C TYR A 106 -8.76 16.72 3.57
N ILE A 107 -9.84 16.13 4.10
CA ILE A 107 -10.06 16.04 5.56
C ILE A 107 -9.31 14.89 6.24
N LYS A 108 -8.93 13.84 5.50
CA LYS A 108 -8.23 12.66 6.01
C LYS A 108 -6.94 12.45 5.22
N TYR A 109 -5.82 12.31 5.92
CA TYR A 109 -4.52 12.03 5.31
C TYR A 109 -4.07 10.61 5.67
N ILE A 110 -3.82 9.80 4.64
CA ILE A 110 -3.25 8.46 4.79
C ILE A 110 -1.83 8.51 4.22
N GLY A 111 -0.82 8.37 5.08
CA GLY A 111 0.59 8.33 4.69
C GLY A 111 1.34 7.21 5.39
N ASP A 112 2.48 6.80 4.84
CA ASP A 112 3.37 5.87 5.54
C ASP A 112 4.03 6.56 6.75
N GLY A 113 4.34 5.78 7.78
CA GLY A 113 4.65 6.24 9.14
C GLY A 113 5.84 7.19 9.29
N ASP A 114 6.76 7.22 8.31
CA ASP A 114 8.07 7.87 8.42
C ASP A 114 8.19 9.16 7.61
N THR A 115 7.09 9.71 7.12
CA THR A 115 7.12 10.92 6.29
C THR A 115 7.04 12.19 7.14
N LYS A 116 7.98 13.12 6.94
CA LYS A 116 7.90 14.51 7.46
C LYS A 116 6.71 15.28 6.87
N THR A 117 5.98 14.66 5.95
CA THR A 117 4.83 15.20 5.21
C THR A 117 3.69 15.60 6.14
N PHE A 118 3.24 14.74 7.07
CA PHE A 118 2.06 15.06 7.89
C PHE A 118 2.28 16.26 8.84
N PRO A 119 3.38 16.31 9.63
CA PRO A 119 3.67 17.48 10.47
C PRO A 119 3.74 18.77 9.66
N GLU A 120 4.39 18.71 8.50
CA GLU A 120 4.55 19.88 7.65
C GLU A 120 3.21 20.32 7.03
N LEU A 121 2.37 19.39 6.58
CA LEU A 121 1.01 19.71 6.16
C LEU A 121 0.18 20.30 7.32
N GLN A 122 0.44 19.93 8.58
CA GLN A 122 -0.22 20.54 9.73
C GLN A 122 0.17 21.99 9.97
N ARG A 123 1.36 22.38 9.52
CA ARG A 123 1.83 23.76 9.56
C ARG A 123 1.36 24.58 8.36
N THR A 124 1.28 23.99 7.16
CA THR A 124 1.12 24.75 5.91
C THR A 124 -0.23 24.58 5.20
N ALA A 125 -1.02 23.56 5.53
CA ALA A 125 -2.29 23.34 4.83
C ALA A 125 -3.32 24.42 5.20
N PRO A 126 -4.18 24.82 4.26
CA PRO A 126 -5.18 25.88 4.49
C PRO A 126 -6.34 25.45 5.41
N TYR A 127 -6.41 24.18 5.81
CA TYR A 127 -7.46 23.62 6.68
C TYR A 127 -6.94 22.44 7.51
N SER A 128 -7.67 22.10 8.57
CA SER A 128 -7.39 20.95 9.43
C SER A 128 -7.64 19.62 8.72
N LYS A 129 -6.83 18.62 9.05
CA LYS A 129 -6.97 17.25 8.55
C LYS A 129 -6.49 16.25 9.57
N GLU A 130 -7.11 15.08 9.58
CA GLU A 130 -6.81 14.00 10.51
C GLU A 130 -5.87 12.98 9.87
N LYS A 131 -4.84 12.55 10.62
CA LYS A 131 -3.99 11.44 10.19
C LYS A 131 -4.73 10.13 10.41
N VAL A 132 -4.87 9.38 9.33
CA VAL A 132 -5.42 8.05 9.32
C VAL A 132 -4.29 7.06 9.02
N GLU A 133 -4.25 5.96 9.76
CA GLU A 133 -3.24 4.93 9.62
C GLU A 133 -3.82 3.73 8.87
N CYS A 134 -3.10 3.24 7.87
CA CYS A 134 -3.57 2.07 7.16
C CYS A 134 -3.28 0.79 7.95
N VAL A 135 -4.21 -0.17 7.88
CA VAL A 135 -4.05 -1.45 8.59
C VAL A 135 -2.78 -2.20 8.16
N GLY A 136 -2.37 -2.08 6.90
CA GLY A 136 -1.13 -2.67 6.42
C GLY A 136 0.12 -2.08 7.09
N HIS A 137 0.14 -0.77 7.36
CA HIS A 137 1.23 -0.13 8.09
C HIS A 137 1.21 -0.55 9.56
N MET A 138 0.02 -0.62 10.17
CA MET A 138 -0.16 -1.14 11.53
C MET A 138 0.37 -2.57 11.68
N GLN A 139 0.08 -3.45 10.71
CA GLN A 139 0.67 -4.80 10.68
C GLN A 139 2.20 -4.75 10.60
N LYS A 140 2.77 -3.98 9.67
CA LYS A 140 4.23 -3.85 9.56
C LYS A 140 4.86 -3.36 10.87
N ARG A 141 4.23 -2.40 11.54
CA ARG A 141 4.68 -1.86 12.84
C ARG A 141 4.74 -2.95 13.91
N MET A 142 3.71 -3.81 14.00
CA MET A 142 3.70 -4.96 14.91
C MET A 142 4.87 -5.92 14.62
N GLY A 143 5.00 -6.33 13.36
CA GLY A 143 6.07 -7.24 12.94
C GLY A 143 7.47 -6.67 13.13
N ALA A 144 7.66 -5.36 12.92
CA ALA A 144 8.94 -4.69 13.12
C ALA A 144 9.31 -4.57 14.60
N ARG A 145 8.36 -4.24 15.48
CA ARG A 145 8.60 -4.17 16.94
C ARG A 145 8.97 -5.52 17.53
N LEU A 146 8.28 -6.59 17.12
CA LEU A 146 8.61 -7.95 17.57
C LEU A 146 9.98 -8.41 17.08
N ARG A 147 10.35 -8.08 15.83
CA ARG A 147 11.70 -8.38 15.31
C ARG A 147 12.77 -7.57 16.04
N LYS A 148 12.52 -6.29 16.32
CA LYS A 148 13.42 -5.45 17.11
C LYS A 148 13.61 -6.01 18.53
N LEU A 149 12.52 -6.43 19.19
CA LEU A 149 12.58 -7.09 20.50
C LEU A 149 13.47 -8.35 20.44
N LYS A 150 13.25 -9.21 19.44
CA LYS A 150 14.08 -10.41 19.20
C LYS A 150 15.57 -10.05 19.04
N THR A 151 15.88 -8.99 18.29
CA THR A 151 17.27 -8.54 18.07
C THR A 151 17.89 -7.91 19.31
N MET A 152 17.17 -7.04 20.03
CA MET A 152 17.69 -6.38 21.24
C MET A 152 17.92 -7.37 22.40
N ASN A 153 17.17 -8.47 22.43
CA ASN A 153 17.31 -9.50 23.45
C ASN A 153 18.17 -10.68 22.97
N ARG A 154 18.91 -10.52 21.86
CA ARG A 154 19.84 -11.55 21.37
C ARG A 154 20.95 -11.78 22.41
N GLY A 155 21.15 -13.05 22.78
CA GLY A 155 22.15 -13.45 23.79
C GLY A 155 21.72 -13.29 25.24
N LYS A 156 20.62 -12.58 25.53
CA LYS A 156 20.05 -12.48 26.88
C LYS A 156 19.24 -13.74 27.21
N LYS A 157 19.43 -14.25 28.42
CA LYS A 157 18.58 -15.30 29.00
C LYS A 157 17.38 -14.64 29.65
N LEU A 158 16.19 -15.17 29.38
CA LEU A 158 14.95 -14.75 30.02
C LEU A 158 14.83 -15.42 31.41
N SER A 159 13.72 -15.17 32.10
CA SER A 159 13.43 -15.74 33.43
C SER A 159 13.50 -17.28 33.47
N ASP A 160 13.29 -17.95 32.33
CA ASP A 160 13.41 -19.41 32.19
C ASP A 160 14.83 -19.89 31.82
N GLY A 161 15.84 -19.02 31.89
CA GLY A 161 17.24 -19.33 31.60
C GLY A 161 17.55 -19.57 30.12
N LYS A 162 16.57 -19.38 29.21
CA LYS A 162 16.69 -19.64 27.78
C LYS A 162 16.63 -18.34 26.96
N SER A 163 17.13 -18.36 25.73
CA SER A 163 17.14 -17.20 24.83
C SER A 163 15.76 -16.90 24.23
N ILE A 164 15.47 -15.64 23.90
CA ILE A 164 14.17 -15.22 23.33
C ILE A 164 13.80 -15.94 22.02
N SER A 165 14.80 -16.31 21.24
CA SER A 165 14.68 -17.01 19.96
C SER A 165 14.91 -18.51 20.12
N GLY A 166 14.24 -19.34 19.31
CA GLY A 166 14.45 -20.78 19.29
C GLY A 166 13.18 -21.55 18.96
N LYS A 167 13.28 -22.88 18.94
CA LYS A 167 12.12 -23.76 18.72
C LYS A 167 11.07 -23.49 19.80
N ASN A 168 9.81 -23.33 19.38
CA ASN A 168 8.66 -23.01 20.23
C ASN A 168 8.77 -21.67 21.01
N ARG A 169 9.59 -20.72 20.54
CA ARG A 169 9.68 -19.35 21.10
C ARG A 169 9.38 -18.30 20.04
N LEU A 170 9.97 -17.10 20.15
CA LEU A 170 9.78 -15.99 19.22
C LEU A 170 10.49 -16.25 17.88
N THR A 171 9.90 -17.11 17.05
CA THR A 171 10.36 -17.41 15.68
C THR A 171 9.79 -16.42 14.66
N ASP A 172 10.41 -16.25 13.50
CA ASP A 172 9.91 -15.32 12.48
C ASP A 172 8.54 -15.75 11.94
N LYS A 173 8.30 -17.07 11.84
CA LYS A 173 6.99 -17.62 11.52
C LYS A 173 5.93 -17.26 12.56
N PHE A 174 6.29 -17.28 13.84
CA PHE A 174 5.40 -16.87 14.92
C PHE A 174 5.11 -15.36 14.87
N ILE A 175 6.14 -14.54 14.64
CA ILE A 175 5.99 -13.09 14.45
C ILE A 175 5.04 -12.79 13.27
N ASP A 176 5.22 -13.46 12.14
CA ASP A 176 4.36 -13.28 10.95
C ASP A 176 2.91 -13.70 11.23
N THR A 177 2.71 -14.75 12.03
CA THR A 177 1.38 -15.22 12.45
C THR A 177 0.68 -14.18 13.32
N ILE A 178 1.33 -13.71 14.39
CA ILE A 178 0.76 -12.64 15.25
C ILE A 178 0.50 -11.37 14.44
N THR A 179 1.43 -10.98 13.58
CA THR A 179 1.29 -9.79 12.72
C THR A 179 0.07 -9.90 11.79
N THR A 180 -0.20 -11.10 11.28
CA THR A 180 -1.37 -11.37 10.44
C THR A 180 -2.65 -11.26 11.25
N TYR A 181 -2.72 -11.91 12.41
CA TYR A 181 -3.89 -11.86 13.30
C TYR A 181 -4.17 -10.45 13.79
N TYR A 182 -3.14 -9.70 14.21
CA TYR A 182 -3.27 -8.31 14.61
C TYR A 182 -3.95 -7.45 13.54
N GLY A 183 -3.50 -7.57 12.28
CA GLY A 183 -4.16 -6.85 11.19
C GLY A 183 -5.57 -7.33 10.92
N ASN A 184 -5.86 -8.63 11.06
CA ASN A 184 -7.23 -9.13 10.88
C ASN A 184 -8.17 -8.61 11.98
N ALA A 185 -7.72 -8.56 13.23
CA ALA A 185 -8.47 -7.99 14.34
C ALA A 185 -8.89 -6.54 14.06
N ILE A 186 -7.97 -5.72 13.53
CA ILE A 186 -8.29 -4.32 13.15
C ILE A 186 -9.29 -4.28 11.97
N ARG A 187 -9.13 -5.15 10.97
CA ARG A 187 -10.01 -5.16 9.79
C ARG A 187 -11.45 -5.54 10.12
N GLN A 188 -11.61 -6.54 10.97
CA GLN A 188 -12.92 -7.11 11.31
C GLN A 188 -13.71 -6.20 12.25
N ASN A 189 -13.03 -5.33 12.99
CA ASN A 189 -13.64 -4.48 14.02
C ASN A 189 -13.48 -2.97 13.71
N ASN A 190 -13.35 -2.58 12.45
CA ASN A 190 -12.95 -1.21 12.04
C ASN A 190 -13.95 -0.09 12.39
N SER A 191 -15.11 -0.44 12.94
CA SER A 191 -16.17 0.47 13.41
C SER A 191 -16.06 0.82 14.91
N SER A 192 -15.35 0.01 15.71
CA SER A 192 -15.32 0.15 17.17
C SER A 192 -13.90 0.01 17.72
N ILE A 193 -13.42 1.02 18.44
CA ILE A 193 -12.11 0.99 19.11
C ILE A 193 -12.10 -0.06 20.22
N SER A 194 -13.22 -0.22 20.94
CA SER A 194 -13.35 -1.21 22.01
C SER A 194 -13.19 -2.62 21.45
N ASP A 195 -13.89 -2.93 20.37
CA ASP A 195 -13.90 -4.27 19.77
C ASP A 195 -12.54 -4.58 19.13
N MET A 196 -11.89 -3.58 18.52
CA MET A 196 -10.50 -3.71 18.07
C MET A 196 -9.56 -4.05 19.23
N CYS A 197 -9.68 -3.33 20.34
CA CYS A 197 -8.85 -3.56 21.53
C CYS A 197 -9.06 -4.97 22.09
N GLN A 198 -10.32 -5.37 22.29
CA GLN A 198 -10.69 -6.70 22.76
C GLN A 198 -10.16 -7.80 21.83
N ALA A 199 -10.34 -7.67 20.52
CA ALA A 199 -9.84 -8.64 19.55
C ALA A 199 -8.30 -8.74 19.53
N ILE A 200 -7.58 -7.63 19.76
CA ILE A 200 -6.12 -7.63 19.88
C ILE A 200 -5.69 -8.35 21.17
N TRP A 201 -6.33 -8.04 22.30
CA TRP A 201 -6.06 -8.71 23.58
C TRP A 201 -6.42 -10.19 23.56
N ALA A 202 -7.46 -10.58 22.83
CA ALA A 202 -7.82 -11.97 22.64
C ALA A 202 -6.72 -12.78 21.93
N ILE A 203 -5.89 -12.16 21.07
CA ILE A 203 -4.70 -12.82 20.48
C ILE A 203 -3.67 -13.11 21.56
N TYR A 204 -3.40 -12.15 22.45
CA TYR A 204 -2.48 -12.32 23.57
C TYR A 204 -2.96 -13.42 24.51
N CYS A 205 -4.22 -13.36 24.94
CA CYS A 205 -4.81 -14.35 25.83
C CYS A 205 -4.80 -15.76 25.22
N HIS A 206 -5.01 -15.89 23.91
CA HIS A 206 -4.95 -17.18 23.22
C HIS A 206 -3.59 -17.87 23.35
N TYR A 207 -2.49 -17.13 23.15
CA TYR A 207 -1.14 -17.70 23.27
C TYR A 207 -0.65 -17.84 24.71
N SER A 208 -1.34 -17.20 25.65
CA SER A 208 -1.04 -17.24 27.08
C SER A 208 -1.91 -18.25 27.84
N SER A 209 -2.96 -18.79 27.21
CA SER A 209 -3.89 -19.74 27.83
C SER A 209 -3.26 -21.12 27.96
N THR A 210 -3.42 -21.74 29.12
CA THR A 210 -3.08 -23.15 29.35
C THR A 210 -4.32 -23.95 29.73
N ASP A 211 -4.19 -25.28 29.81
CA ASP A 211 -5.30 -26.14 30.24
C ASP A 211 -5.69 -25.85 31.72
N GLU A 212 -4.71 -25.43 32.53
CA GLU A 212 -4.89 -25.05 33.94
C GLU A 212 -5.42 -23.62 34.10
N VAL A 213 -5.04 -22.70 33.20
CA VAL A 213 -5.45 -21.29 33.21
C VAL A 213 -5.99 -20.87 31.84
N PRO A 214 -7.25 -21.23 31.51
CA PRO A 214 -7.87 -20.84 30.25
C PRO A 214 -8.23 -19.36 30.26
N MET A 215 -7.59 -18.57 29.39
CA MET A 215 -7.86 -17.13 29.24
C MET A 215 -8.62 -16.84 27.94
N HIS A 216 -9.93 -17.13 27.91
CA HIS A 216 -10.78 -16.91 26.73
C HIS A 216 -11.86 -15.82 26.92
N HIS A 217 -11.69 -14.95 27.91
CA HIS A 217 -12.66 -13.91 28.30
C HIS A 217 -12.96 -12.87 27.20
N PHE A 218 -12.04 -12.66 26.25
CA PHE A 218 -12.22 -11.75 25.11
C PHE A 218 -12.60 -12.47 23.81
N CYS A 219 -12.78 -13.79 23.86
CA CYS A 219 -13.12 -14.59 22.69
C CYS A 219 -14.65 -14.60 22.49
N PRO A 220 -15.17 -14.41 21.26
CA PRO A 220 -16.59 -14.53 20.99
C PRO A 220 -17.12 -15.91 21.41
N ILE A 221 -18.28 -15.90 22.07
CA ILE A 221 -18.97 -17.07 22.58
C ILE A 221 -19.81 -17.67 21.44
N GLY A 222 -19.88 -19.01 21.37
CA GLY A 222 -20.74 -19.72 20.42
C GLY A 222 -19.98 -20.66 19.47
N ASP A 223 -20.74 -21.47 18.75
CA ASP A 223 -20.27 -22.50 17.81
C ASP A 223 -19.68 -21.93 16.51
N THR A 224 -20.09 -20.70 16.16
CA THR A 224 -19.57 -19.87 15.07
C THR A 224 -18.28 -19.13 15.45
N SER A 225 -17.83 -19.26 16.70
CA SER A 225 -16.56 -18.69 17.14
C SER A 225 -15.41 -19.29 16.35
N TRP A 226 -14.52 -18.43 15.88
CA TRP A 226 -13.26 -18.87 15.27
C TRP A 226 -12.28 -19.46 16.31
N TYR A 227 -12.57 -19.28 17.61
CA TYR A 227 -11.80 -19.87 18.69
C TYR A 227 -12.23 -21.30 18.99
N LYS A 228 -11.29 -22.24 18.86
CA LYS A 228 -11.55 -23.68 19.05
C LYS A 228 -12.01 -24.03 20.46
N TYR A 229 -11.53 -23.32 21.49
CA TYR A 229 -11.97 -23.54 22.86
C TYR A 229 -13.43 -23.11 23.07
N GLN A 230 -13.80 -21.89 22.68
CA GLN A 230 -15.19 -21.41 22.78
C GLN A 230 -16.15 -22.27 21.96
N LYS A 231 -15.70 -22.75 20.80
CA LYS A 231 -16.45 -23.74 20.02
C LYS A 231 -16.62 -25.05 20.78
N ALA A 232 -15.57 -25.56 21.42
CA ALA A 232 -15.64 -26.77 22.23
C ALA A 232 -16.54 -26.60 23.47
N VAL A 233 -16.55 -25.42 24.08
CA VAL A 233 -17.50 -25.07 25.16
C VAL A 233 -18.94 -25.11 24.61
N ALA A 234 -19.19 -24.46 23.47
CA ALA A 234 -20.52 -24.44 22.85
C ALA A 234 -20.99 -25.84 22.40
N THR A 235 -20.09 -26.75 22.04
CA THR A 235 -20.41 -28.14 21.66
C THR A 235 -20.25 -29.16 22.80
N ASN A 236 -20.21 -28.71 24.07
CA ASN A 236 -20.03 -29.57 25.25
C ASN A 236 -18.82 -30.53 25.19
N SER A 237 -17.78 -30.17 24.44
CA SER A 237 -16.55 -30.94 24.23
C SER A 237 -15.32 -30.29 24.89
N ALA A 238 -15.54 -29.34 25.82
CA ALA A 238 -14.47 -28.58 26.45
C ALA A 238 -13.49 -29.44 27.25
N SER A 239 -13.95 -30.53 27.88
CA SER A 239 -13.12 -31.48 28.63
C SER A 239 -12.13 -32.27 27.76
N LEU A 240 -12.40 -32.37 26.45
CA LEU A 240 -11.54 -33.04 25.47
C LEU A 240 -10.58 -32.06 24.78
N PHE A 241 -10.73 -30.76 25.01
CA PHE A 241 -9.90 -29.74 24.39
C PHE A 241 -8.57 -29.61 25.12
N LYS A 242 -7.46 -29.74 24.38
CA LYS A 242 -6.11 -29.45 24.87
C LYS A 242 -5.55 -28.23 24.17
N HIS A 243 -5.03 -27.28 24.94
CA HIS A 243 -4.37 -26.10 24.40
C HIS A 243 -3.10 -26.52 23.64
N LYS A 244 -3.12 -26.29 22.32
CA LYS A 244 -1.96 -26.51 21.44
C LYS A 244 -1.24 -25.19 21.20
N ASN A 245 0.09 -25.23 21.07
CA ASN A 245 0.97 -24.06 20.83
C ASN A 245 1.14 -23.13 22.03
N ILE A 246 1.39 -23.71 23.21
CA ILE A 246 1.73 -22.94 24.41
C ILE A 246 3.08 -22.27 24.18
N VAL A 247 3.08 -20.95 24.14
CA VAL A 247 4.30 -20.15 24.12
C VAL A 247 4.75 -19.99 25.56
N PRO A 248 6.05 -20.14 25.89
CA PRO A 248 6.51 -19.98 27.25
C PRO A 248 6.11 -18.62 27.83
N ILE A 249 5.66 -18.60 29.09
CA ILE A 249 5.23 -17.38 29.80
C ILE A 249 6.30 -16.27 29.72
N ALA A 250 7.57 -16.64 29.86
CA ALA A 250 8.71 -15.75 29.70
C ALA A 250 8.75 -14.98 28.35
N ILE A 251 8.20 -15.54 27.26
CA ILE A 251 8.10 -14.86 25.95
C ILE A 251 6.85 -13.98 25.90
N ILE A 252 5.75 -14.47 26.45
CA ILE A 252 4.48 -13.76 26.50
C ILE A 252 4.62 -12.46 27.30
N ASP A 253 5.31 -12.50 28.44
CA ASP A 253 5.54 -11.32 29.28
C ASP A 253 6.35 -10.25 28.54
N GLU A 254 7.36 -10.64 27.75
CA GLU A 254 8.14 -9.74 26.90
C GLU A 254 7.31 -9.13 25.75
N ILE A 255 6.31 -9.85 25.24
CA ILE A 255 5.43 -9.38 24.16
C ILE A 255 4.32 -8.45 24.69
N LYS A 256 3.87 -8.66 25.94
CA LYS A 256 2.80 -7.88 26.60
C LYS A 256 2.93 -6.36 26.45
N PRO A 257 4.09 -5.70 26.70
CA PRO A 257 4.21 -4.25 26.54
C PRO A 257 3.98 -3.80 25.10
N ILE A 258 4.44 -4.58 24.10
CA ILE A 258 4.22 -4.27 22.68
C ILE A 258 2.72 -4.33 22.33
N ILE A 259 2.02 -5.36 22.83
CA ILE A 259 0.57 -5.50 22.64
C ILE A 259 -0.18 -4.34 23.32
N ALA A 260 0.19 -3.98 24.54
CA ALA A 260 -0.43 -2.88 25.28
C ALA A 260 -0.26 -1.54 24.56
N GLU A 261 0.94 -1.23 24.06
CA GLU A 261 1.17 -0.02 23.28
C GLU A 261 0.41 0.00 21.95
N LEU A 262 0.33 -1.13 21.26
CA LEU A 262 -0.33 -1.22 19.95
C LEU A 262 -1.85 -1.35 20.03
N SER A 263 -2.39 -1.70 21.20
CA SER A 263 -3.83 -1.67 21.51
C SER A 263 -4.29 -0.34 22.12
N ALA A 264 -3.38 0.63 22.31
CA ALA A 264 -3.73 1.91 22.88
C ALA A 264 -4.84 2.63 22.07
N PRO A 265 -5.92 3.13 22.72
CA PRO A 265 -7.04 3.79 22.02
C PRO A 265 -6.61 4.96 21.15
N LYS A 266 -5.59 5.73 21.58
CA LYS A 266 -5.01 6.85 20.82
C LYS A 266 -4.47 6.40 19.45
N LEU A 267 -3.92 5.19 19.36
CA LEU A 267 -3.41 4.63 18.13
C LEU A 267 -4.54 4.01 17.29
N LEU A 268 -5.42 3.24 17.91
CA LEU A 268 -6.55 2.58 17.24
C LEU A 268 -7.56 3.56 16.65
N LYS A 269 -7.75 4.75 17.25
CA LYS A 269 -8.59 5.82 16.69
C LYS A 269 -8.20 6.17 15.25
N LYS A 270 -6.91 6.10 14.91
CA LYS A 270 -6.41 6.37 13.55
C LYS A 270 -6.76 5.27 12.54
N CYS A 271 -7.27 4.13 13.00
CA CYS A 271 -7.64 2.97 12.18
C CYS A 271 -9.16 2.86 11.97
N VAL A 272 -9.95 3.71 12.61
CA VAL A 272 -11.42 3.74 12.48
C VAL A 272 -11.82 4.28 11.11
N GLY A 273 -12.76 3.63 10.44
CA GLY A 273 -13.34 4.13 9.18
C GLY A 273 -12.43 4.04 7.95
N VAL A 274 -11.27 3.36 8.04
CA VAL A 274 -10.34 3.21 6.91
C VAL A 274 -10.88 2.21 5.90
N LYS A 275 -11.50 2.70 4.82
CA LYS A 275 -11.81 1.88 3.64
C LYS A 275 -10.51 1.36 3.03
N HIS A 276 -10.49 0.06 2.72
CA HIS A 276 -9.30 -0.68 2.34
C HIS A 276 -8.55 -0.14 1.10
N LYS A 277 -7.21 -0.22 1.13
CA LYS A 277 -6.21 0.12 0.09
C LYS A 277 -6.37 -0.55 -1.30
N THR A 278 -7.47 -1.22 -1.59
CA THR A 278 -7.61 -2.04 -2.80
C THR A 278 -7.64 -1.18 -4.07
N LEU A 279 -8.17 0.05 -4.00
CA LEU A 279 -8.21 0.99 -5.12
C LEU A 279 -6.81 1.56 -5.44
N MET A 280 -6.12 2.05 -4.42
CA MET A 280 -4.78 2.67 -4.49
C MET A 280 -3.71 1.77 -5.12
N SER A 281 -3.61 0.51 -4.67
CA SER A 281 -2.60 -0.43 -5.18
C SER A 281 -2.78 -0.83 -6.66
N ARG A 282 -3.97 -0.58 -7.23
CA ARG A 282 -4.28 -0.84 -8.64
C ARG A 282 -3.84 0.33 -9.53
N SER A 283 -4.04 1.58 -9.09
CA SER A 283 -3.60 2.79 -9.82
C SER A 283 -2.08 2.87 -9.93
N THR A 284 -1.34 2.66 -8.82
CA THR A 284 0.14 2.64 -8.84
C THR A 284 0.70 1.52 -9.74
N ARG A 285 -0.01 0.39 -9.85
CA ARG A 285 0.40 -0.72 -10.74
C ARG A 285 0.16 -0.40 -12.22
N LEU A 286 -0.94 0.27 -12.56
CA LEU A 286 -1.22 0.72 -13.93
C LEU A 286 -0.24 1.80 -14.38
N PHE A 287 0.08 2.73 -13.49
CA PHE A 287 1.15 3.70 -13.73
C PHE A 287 2.51 2.99 -13.92
N GLY A 288 2.88 2.07 -13.04
CA GLY A 288 4.14 1.33 -13.18
C GLY A 288 4.21 0.37 -14.39
N GLY A 289 3.06 -0.02 -14.95
CA GLY A 289 2.97 -0.82 -16.17
C GLY A 289 2.98 0.00 -17.46
N THR A 290 2.62 1.29 -17.41
CA THR A 290 2.61 2.23 -18.55
C THR A 290 3.87 3.10 -18.59
N ALA A 291 4.41 3.45 -17.43
CA ALA A 291 5.72 4.05 -17.25
C ALA A 291 6.57 3.12 -16.36
N PRO A 292 7.41 2.24 -16.96
CA PRO A 292 8.39 1.48 -16.19
C PRO A 292 9.21 2.46 -15.33
N LYS A 293 9.54 2.06 -14.10
CA LYS A 293 10.47 2.77 -13.20
C LYS A 293 11.86 3.05 -13.83
N LEU A 294 12.10 2.54 -15.05
CA LEU A 294 13.29 2.67 -15.88
C LEU A 294 13.28 3.89 -16.82
N LEU A 295 12.20 4.66 -16.94
CA LEU A 295 12.15 5.87 -17.78
C LEU A 295 12.82 7.10 -17.12
N CYS A 296 13.95 6.88 -16.43
CA CYS A 296 14.83 7.95 -15.97
C CYS A 296 15.49 8.58 -17.22
N GLY A 297 14.93 9.71 -17.68
CA GLY A 297 15.41 10.45 -18.86
C GLY A 297 14.31 10.93 -19.82
N SER A 298 13.04 10.60 -19.57
CA SER A 298 11.93 11.03 -20.43
C SER A 298 11.51 12.49 -20.19
N SER A 299 11.08 13.17 -21.26
CA SER A 299 10.56 14.55 -21.17
C SER A 299 9.28 14.62 -20.34
N LYS A 300 9.00 15.78 -19.74
CA LYS A 300 7.76 16.04 -18.99
C LYS A 300 6.50 15.57 -19.74
N ASN A 301 6.45 15.77 -21.06
CA ASN A 301 5.32 15.36 -21.89
C ASN A 301 5.09 13.85 -21.89
N ILE A 302 6.15 13.03 -21.86
CA ILE A 302 6.03 11.58 -21.83
C ILE A 302 5.46 11.12 -20.48
N VAL A 303 5.90 11.74 -19.39
CA VAL A 303 5.37 11.47 -18.05
C VAL A 303 3.89 11.88 -17.98
N ASP A 304 3.55 13.06 -18.46
CA ASP A 304 2.17 13.55 -18.48
C ASP A 304 1.26 12.62 -19.32
N ILE A 305 1.70 12.19 -20.51
CA ILE A 305 0.97 11.21 -21.35
C ILE A 305 0.76 9.89 -20.61
N ALA A 306 1.80 9.36 -19.95
CA ALA A 306 1.69 8.11 -19.21
C ALA A 306 0.72 8.22 -18.02
N VAL A 307 0.73 9.35 -17.31
CA VAL A 307 -0.25 9.64 -16.24
C VAL A 307 -1.67 9.67 -16.81
N ASN A 308 -1.88 10.43 -17.89
CA ASN A 308 -3.20 10.56 -18.53
C ASN A 308 -3.73 9.20 -19.01
N GLU A 309 -2.89 8.41 -19.68
CA GLU A 309 -3.27 7.08 -20.15
C GLU A 309 -3.60 6.13 -18.98
N ALA A 310 -2.83 6.19 -17.89
CA ALA A 310 -3.10 5.40 -16.70
C ALA A 310 -4.44 5.77 -16.04
N ILE A 311 -4.78 7.08 -16.00
CA ILE A 311 -6.07 7.57 -15.51
C ILE A 311 -7.22 7.02 -16.37
N VAL A 312 -7.12 7.20 -17.69
CA VAL A 312 -8.14 6.76 -18.65
C VAL A 312 -8.35 5.25 -18.58
N MET A 313 -7.27 4.46 -18.56
CA MET A 313 -7.36 3.01 -18.43
C MET A 313 -7.89 2.55 -17.08
N PHE A 314 -7.62 3.29 -16.00
CA PHE A 314 -8.13 2.95 -14.68
C PHE A 314 -9.65 3.11 -14.61
N ASN A 315 -10.16 4.27 -15.06
CA ASN A 315 -11.57 4.62 -15.01
C ASN A 315 -12.38 3.88 -16.07
N GLU A 316 -11.93 3.89 -17.33
CA GLU A 316 -12.72 3.47 -18.49
C GLU A 316 -12.19 2.19 -19.17
N GLY A 317 -11.06 1.65 -18.69
CA GLY A 317 -10.40 0.52 -19.34
C GLY A 317 -9.94 0.87 -20.76
N MET A 318 -9.93 -0.13 -21.65
CA MET A 318 -9.50 0.05 -23.04
C MET A 318 -10.43 0.96 -23.85
N THR A 319 -11.70 1.09 -23.46
CA THR A 319 -12.66 1.95 -24.16
C THR A 319 -12.30 3.44 -24.07
N GLY A 320 -11.62 3.86 -22.99
CA GLY A 320 -11.13 5.22 -22.87
C GLY A 320 -9.98 5.52 -23.85
N ARG A 321 -9.17 4.53 -24.20
CA ARG A 321 -8.09 4.69 -25.20
C ARG A 321 -8.65 5.00 -26.59
N ILE A 322 -9.82 4.44 -26.93
CA ILE A 322 -10.55 4.79 -28.16
C ILE A 322 -10.89 6.28 -28.18
N LYS A 323 -11.28 6.87 -27.04
CA LYS A 323 -11.56 8.31 -26.96
C LYS A 323 -10.30 9.14 -27.22
N VAL A 324 -9.14 8.73 -26.69
CA VAL A 324 -7.85 9.38 -26.98
C VAL A 324 -7.51 9.29 -28.48
N MET A 325 -7.72 8.13 -29.10
CA MET A 325 -7.48 7.95 -30.55
C MET A 325 -8.43 8.82 -31.39
N LYS A 326 -9.70 8.95 -31.02
CA LYS A 326 -10.65 9.85 -31.68
C LYS A 326 -10.24 11.32 -31.54
N ALA A 327 -9.81 11.74 -30.35
CA ALA A 327 -9.30 13.10 -30.11
C ALA A 327 -8.03 13.41 -30.93
N LEU A 328 -7.25 12.39 -31.28
CA LEU A 328 -6.11 12.50 -32.20
C LEU A 328 -6.50 12.50 -33.68
N GLY A 329 -7.78 12.33 -34.00
CA GLY A 329 -8.30 12.31 -35.38
C GLY A 329 -8.20 10.95 -36.08
N PHE A 330 -7.95 9.86 -35.35
CA PHE A 330 -7.94 8.53 -35.96
C PHE A 330 -9.36 8.03 -36.27
N ILE A 331 -9.52 7.44 -37.45
CA ILE A 331 -10.72 6.68 -37.82
C ILE A 331 -10.60 5.30 -37.16
N ILE A 332 -11.55 4.98 -36.27
CA ILE A 332 -11.51 3.74 -35.50
C ILE A 332 -12.23 2.65 -36.27
N GLY A 333 -11.50 1.59 -36.65
CA GLY A 333 -12.07 0.43 -37.33
C GLY A 333 -12.85 -0.49 -36.39
N HIS A 334 -13.77 -1.26 -36.98
CA HIS A 334 -14.61 -2.24 -36.27
C HIS A 334 -13.79 -3.25 -35.44
N PHE A 335 -12.64 -3.71 -35.95
CA PHE A 335 -11.78 -4.68 -35.27
C PHE A 335 -11.14 -4.12 -34.01
N THR A 336 -10.75 -2.84 -34.01
CA THR A 336 -10.20 -2.15 -32.82
C THR A 336 -11.25 -2.09 -31.72
N VAL A 337 -12.46 -1.66 -32.06
CA VAL A 337 -13.59 -1.59 -31.12
C VAL A 337 -13.89 -2.95 -30.51
N THR A 338 -13.99 -3.98 -31.36
CA THR A 338 -14.29 -5.35 -30.93
C THR A 338 -13.20 -5.92 -30.00
N SER A 339 -11.93 -5.68 -30.34
CA SER A 339 -10.79 -6.11 -29.52
C SER A 339 -10.81 -5.47 -28.14
N ASP A 340 -11.02 -4.15 -28.08
CA ASP A 340 -11.04 -3.40 -26.83
C ASP A 340 -12.22 -3.79 -25.92
N PHE A 341 -13.39 -4.07 -26.50
CA PHE A 341 -14.53 -4.63 -25.76
C PHE A 341 -14.19 -6.00 -25.16
N LYS A 342 -13.59 -6.92 -25.93
CA LYS A 342 -13.17 -8.24 -25.43
C LYS A 342 -12.12 -8.13 -24.33
N ALA A 343 -11.16 -7.21 -24.48
CA ALA A 343 -10.14 -6.95 -23.47
C ALA A 343 -10.76 -6.41 -22.17
N ASN A 344 -11.72 -5.48 -22.28
CA ASN A 344 -12.40 -4.91 -21.13
C ASN A 344 -13.29 -5.95 -20.41
N TYR A 345 -14.02 -6.76 -21.16
CA TYR A 345 -14.81 -7.88 -20.62
C TYR A 345 -13.91 -8.85 -19.83
N THR A 346 -12.78 -9.25 -20.42
CA THR A 346 -11.81 -10.13 -19.76
C THR A 346 -11.22 -9.48 -18.50
N ARG A 347 -10.93 -8.17 -18.53
CA ARG A 347 -10.44 -7.42 -17.37
C ARG A 347 -11.45 -7.44 -16.21
N ILE A 348 -12.73 -7.18 -16.49
CA ILE A 348 -13.81 -7.18 -15.49
C ILE A 348 -14.01 -8.59 -14.93
N LYS A 349 -14.15 -9.60 -15.79
CA LYS A 349 -14.27 -11.01 -15.38
C LYS A 349 -13.10 -11.45 -14.48
N ASN A 350 -11.87 -11.07 -14.85
CA ASN A 350 -10.70 -11.36 -14.02
C ASN A 350 -10.70 -10.60 -12.69
N ALA A 351 -11.23 -9.38 -12.66
CA ALA A 351 -11.36 -8.59 -11.43
C ALA A 351 -12.39 -9.22 -10.48
N GLU A 352 -13.51 -9.72 -11.00
CA GLU A 352 -14.53 -10.48 -10.26
C GLU A 352 -14.00 -11.81 -9.75
N ILE A 353 -13.31 -12.60 -10.58
CA ILE A 353 -12.65 -13.83 -10.12
C ILE A 353 -11.67 -13.52 -8.98
N LYS A 354 -10.91 -12.42 -9.10
CA LYS A 354 -10.00 -11.93 -8.06
C LYS A 354 -10.69 -11.30 -6.85
N SER A 355 -12.00 -11.02 -6.86
CA SER A 355 -12.71 -10.59 -5.65
C SER A 355 -13.19 -11.79 -4.82
N LYS A 356 -13.30 -12.98 -5.42
CA LYS A 356 -13.70 -14.21 -4.73
C LYS A 356 -12.69 -14.63 -3.65
N SER A 357 -13.20 -15.09 -2.51
CA SER A 357 -12.43 -15.43 -1.29
C SER A 357 -11.34 -16.49 -1.52
N TYR A 358 -11.63 -17.57 -2.25
CA TYR A 358 -10.67 -18.65 -2.52
C TYR A 358 -9.42 -18.15 -3.27
N THR A 359 -9.58 -17.18 -4.19
CA THR A 359 -8.43 -16.58 -4.88
C THR A 359 -7.62 -15.67 -3.97
N LEU A 360 -8.25 -15.04 -2.97
CA LEU A 360 -7.56 -14.20 -1.98
C LEU A 360 -6.64 -15.07 -1.10
N GLU A 361 -7.14 -16.22 -0.65
CA GLU A 361 -6.37 -17.20 0.12
C GLU A 361 -5.21 -17.77 -0.67
N ALA A 362 -5.45 -18.24 -1.90
CA ALA A 362 -4.40 -18.73 -2.78
C ALA A 362 -3.31 -17.67 -3.05
N ARG A 363 -3.70 -16.40 -3.25
CA ARG A 363 -2.74 -15.29 -3.42
C ARG A 363 -1.96 -15.00 -2.15
N ARG A 364 -2.59 -15.06 -0.97
CA ARG A 364 -1.90 -14.91 0.32
C ARG A 364 -0.86 -16.02 0.48
N ALA A 365 -1.23 -17.27 0.22
CA ALA A 365 -0.31 -18.41 0.27
C ALA A 365 0.89 -18.24 -0.69
N SER A 366 0.65 -17.84 -1.94
CA SER A 366 1.74 -17.60 -2.90
C SER A 366 2.66 -16.44 -2.50
N ARG A 367 2.12 -15.36 -1.90
CA ARG A 367 2.95 -14.27 -1.37
C ARG A 367 3.82 -14.72 -0.20
N MET A 368 3.27 -15.54 0.70
CA MET A 368 4.04 -16.13 1.80
C MET A 368 5.16 -17.03 1.30
N ARG A 369 4.89 -17.87 0.28
CA ARG A 369 5.92 -18.68 -0.38
C ARG A 369 7.03 -17.82 -0.98
N LYS A 370 6.68 -16.82 -1.78
CA LYS A 370 7.67 -15.91 -2.39
C LYS A 370 8.48 -15.15 -1.33
N LYS A 371 7.85 -14.72 -0.24
CA LYS A 371 8.53 -14.08 0.88
C LYS A 371 9.55 -15.03 1.50
N ALA A 372 9.15 -16.28 1.80
CA ALA A 372 10.05 -17.28 2.34
C ALA A 372 11.22 -17.59 1.39
N THR A 373 10.97 -17.66 0.07
CA THR A 373 12.03 -17.83 -0.94
C THR A 373 12.98 -16.62 -0.95
N ASN A 374 12.46 -15.40 -0.92
CA ASN A 374 13.29 -14.19 -0.87
C ASN A 374 14.08 -14.07 0.44
N GLU A 375 13.50 -14.47 1.57
CA GLU A 375 14.19 -14.54 2.87
C GLU A 375 15.31 -15.58 2.82
N HIS A 376 15.08 -16.75 2.21
CA HIS A 376 16.11 -17.76 1.99
C HIS A 376 17.25 -17.25 1.10
N PHE A 377 16.95 -16.53 0.02
CA PHE A 377 17.98 -15.88 -0.80
C PHE A 377 18.74 -14.80 -0.02
N ALA A 378 18.05 -13.96 0.77
CA ALA A 378 18.70 -12.95 1.61
C ALA A 378 19.59 -13.55 2.70
N GLU A 379 19.24 -14.73 3.24
CA GLU A 379 20.08 -15.48 4.18
C GLU A 379 21.35 -16.02 3.50
N LEU A 380 21.24 -16.48 2.24
CA LEU A 380 22.39 -16.94 1.43
C LEU A 380 23.31 -15.78 1.01
N GLU A 381 22.73 -14.61 0.70
CA GLU A 381 23.45 -13.41 0.26
C GLU A 381 24.17 -12.67 1.41
N GLY A 382 23.82 -12.97 2.67
CA GLY A 382 24.41 -12.32 3.85
C GLY A 382 23.95 -10.85 4.02
N PRO A 383 24.59 -10.06 4.91
CA PRO A 383 24.23 -8.65 5.09
C PRO A 383 24.56 -7.85 3.81
N ALA A 384 23.54 -7.62 2.98
CA ALA A 384 23.61 -6.66 1.91
C ALA A 384 23.66 -5.24 2.50
N TYR A 385 24.50 -4.40 1.91
CA TYR A 385 24.68 -2.98 2.22
C TYR A 385 23.32 -2.27 2.42
N GLU A 386 23.15 -1.64 3.59
CA GLU A 386 21.97 -0.81 3.86
C GLU A 386 21.95 0.38 2.90
N THR A 387 20.76 0.74 2.43
CA THR A 387 20.57 1.85 1.51
C THR A 387 20.92 3.17 2.21
N GLY A 388 22.15 3.66 1.97
CA GLY A 388 22.69 4.86 2.60
C GLY A 388 23.91 4.65 3.50
N SER A 389 24.46 3.44 3.57
CA SER A 389 25.74 3.19 4.26
C SER A 389 26.91 3.42 3.32
N PHE A 390 27.33 4.68 3.21
CA PHE A 390 28.71 5.09 2.94
C PHE A 390 29.18 5.94 4.12
#